data_AF-A0A5B2Z182-F1
#
_entry.id   AF-A0A5B2Z182-F1
#
_cell.length_a   1.000
_cell.length_b   1.000
_cell.length_c   1.000
_cell.angle_alpha   90.00
_cell.angle_beta   90.00
_cell.angle_gamma   90.00
#
_symmetry.space_group_name_H-M   'P 1'
#
loop_
_entity.id
_entity.type
_entity.pdbx_description
1 polymer ?
#
loop_
_entity_poly.entity_id
_entity_poly.type
_entity_poly.pdbx_seq_one_letter_code
_entity_poly.pdbx_strand_id
1 'polypeptide(L)'
;MNILPSFLTRTNKNNETNVINAIANRANTDENTVRIVLEASYQLTQNANDELMQKQEDLYNYIKSQNQTNQSNIQKLANGLNEVNNKQKITNIHLKELQEEITNKAKKAAKGTNQMDSDEILFGNLTMEEVLKRQEDQAKETKHYKKVVAKYKRRIWYLIKLHMNDIYGTSKAKRKEDFQDYMFHEIQDYIKNISVYEVRQINK
;
A
#
# COMPACT_ATOMS: atom_id res chain seq x y z
N MET A 1 -51.58 0.99 42.46
CA MET A 1 -51.10 1.56 43.73
C MET A 1 -49.60 1.74 43.61
N ASN A 2 -49.14 2.98 43.46
CA ASN A 2 -47.71 3.30 43.45
C ASN A 2 -47.22 3.33 44.89
N ILE A 3 -46.26 2.47 45.21
CA ILE A 3 -45.64 2.41 46.54
C ILE A 3 -44.57 3.51 46.58
N LEU A 4 -44.82 4.56 47.37
CA LEU A 4 -43.82 5.59 47.64
C LEU A 4 -42.54 4.96 48.24
N PRO A 5 -41.34 5.48 47.90
CA PRO A 5 -40.09 5.01 48.49
C PRO A 5 -40.10 5.04 50.02
N SER A 6 -39.56 4.00 50.65
CA SER A 6 -39.61 3.80 52.12
C SER A 6 -38.94 4.88 52.96
N PHE A 7 -38.09 5.74 52.36
CA PHE A 7 -37.49 6.88 53.06
C PHE A 7 -38.46 8.05 53.24
N LEU A 8 -39.50 8.17 52.41
CA LEU A 8 -40.59 9.15 52.59
C LEU A 8 -41.60 8.70 53.67
N THR A 9 -41.52 7.43 54.09
CA THR A 9 -42.30 6.87 55.21
C THR A 9 -41.44 6.57 56.44
N ARG A 10 -40.16 6.97 56.47
CA ARG A 10 -39.29 6.76 57.63
C ARG A 10 -39.73 7.67 58.78
N THR A 11 -40.34 7.07 59.80
CA THR A 11 -40.57 7.72 61.09
C THR A 11 -39.26 7.76 61.88
N ASN A 12 -38.83 8.97 62.26
CA ASN A 12 -37.75 9.17 63.20
C ASN A 12 -38.31 8.95 64.62
N LYS A 13 -37.69 8.05 65.39
CA LYS A 13 -38.31 7.38 66.56
C LYS A 13 -38.73 8.28 67.74
N ASN A 14 -38.52 9.60 67.72
CA ASN A 14 -38.64 10.44 68.92
C ASN A 14 -39.46 11.75 68.80
N ASN A 15 -40.23 11.97 67.72
CA ASN A 15 -41.33 12.97 67.68
C ASN A 15 -42.10 12.80 66.37
N GLU A 16 -43.33 12.29 66.45
CA GLU A 16 -44.16 11.91 65.30
C GLU A 16 -44.75 13.14 64.59
N THR A 17 -43.91 13.86 63.84
CA THR A 17 -44.39 14.62 62.69
C THR A 17 -43.85 13.92 61.45
N ASN A 18 -44.71 13.17 60.76
CA ASN A 18 -44.39 12.60 59.45
C ASN A 18 -43.80 13.73 58.56
N VAL A 19 -42.74 13.45 57.78
CA VAL A 19 -42.06 14.46 56.93
C VAL A 19 -43.07 15.22 56.07
N ILE A 20 -44.11 14.52 55.61
CA ILE A 20 -45.24 15.10 54.88
C ILE A 20 -45.98 16.13 55.73
N ASN A 21 -46.34 15.80 56.97
CA ASN A 21 -47.02 16.68 57.93
C ASN A 21 -46.14 17.88 58.33
N ALA A 22 -44.83 17.67 58.47
CA ALA A 22 -43.89 18.73 58.81
C ALA A 22 -43.78 19.76 57.68
N ILE A 23 -43.72 19.29 56.43
CA ILE A 23 -43.71 20.15 55.24
C ILE A 23 -45.07 20.84 55.07
N ALA A 24 -46.17 20.11 55.27
CA ALA A 24 -47.54 20.65 55.17
C ALA A 24 -47.75 21.81 56.16
N ASN A 25 -47.41 21.60 57.43
CA ASN A 25 -47.51 22.62 58.47
C ASN A 25 -46.60 23.83 58.19
N ARG A 26 -45.38 23.61 57.70
CA ARG A 26 -44.42 24.69 57.42
C ARG A 26 -44.77 25.50 56.17
N ALA A 27 -45.35 24.85 55.17
CA ALA A 27 -45.80 25.48 53.93
C ALA A 27 -47.25 25.99 54.01
N ASN A 28 -47.93 25.81 55.15
CA ASN A 28 -49.34 26.14 55.36
C ASN A 28 -50.25 25.57 54.26
N THR A 29 -50.10 24.28 54.00
CA THR A 29 -50.85 23.52 52.99
C THR A 29 -51.31 22.19 53.59
N ASP A 30 -52.21 21.48 52.91
CA ASP A 30 -52.61 20.14 53.30
C ASP A 30 -51.56 19.07 52.90
N GLU A 31 -51.56 17.96 53.63
CA GLU A 31 -50.64 16.83 53.42
C GLU A 31 -50.80 16.15 52.04
N ASN A 32 -51.99 16.19 51.45
CA ASN A 32 -52.26 15.55 50.16
C ASN A 32 -51.58 16.33 49.03
N THR A 33 -51.62 17.66 49.08
CA THR A 33 -50.87 18.53 48.16
C THR A 33 -49.36 18.26 48.23
N VAL A 34 -48.79 18.12 49.44
CA VAL A 34 -47.37 17.76 49.61
C VAL A 34 -47.05 16.40 48.99
N ARG A 35 -47.94 15.42 49.17
CA ARG A 35 -47.77 14.06 48.66
C ARG A 35 -47.77 14.04 47.12
N ILE A 36 -48.69 14.77 46.48
CA ILE A 36 -48.75 14.93 45.02
C ILE A 36 -47.46 15.56 44.48
N VAL A 37 -46.95 16.60 45.13
CA VAL A 37 -45.70 17.28 44.68
C VAL A 37 -44.50 16.36 44.80
N LEU A 38 -44.39 15.59 45.89
CA LEU A 38 -43.30 14.63 46.08
C LEU A 38 -43.37 13.46 45.07
N GLU A 39 -44.58 12.94 44.79
CA GLU A 39 -44.79 11.92 43.76
C GLU A 39 -44.42 12.44 42.37
N ALA A 40 -44.84 13.65 42.02
CA ALA A 40 -44.48 14.28 40.75
C ALA A 40 -42.96 14.49 40.63
N SER A 41 -42.30 14.94 41.71
CA SER A 41 -40.85 15.16 41.73
C SER A 41 -40.07 13.85 41.60
N TYR A 42 -40.57 12.78 42.22
CA TYR A 42 -40.00 11.45 42.09
C TYR A 42 -40.15 10.91 40.66
N GLN A 43 -41.32 11.05 40.05
CA GLN A 43 -41.56 10.65 38.67
C GLN A 43 -40.68 11.44 37.69
N LEU A 44 -40.53 12.75 37.87
CA LEU A 44 -39.62 13.57 37.06
C LEU A 44 -38.17 13.09 37.15
N THR A 45 -37.72 12.73 38.37
CA THR A 45 -36.37 12.22 38.59
C THR A 45 -36.16 10.86 37.92
N GLN A 46 -37.16 9.97 37.99
CA GLN A 46 -37.08 8.67 37.32
C GLN A 46 -37.06 8.82 35.80
N ASN A 47 -37.95 9.64 35.26
CA ASN A 47 -37.99 9.90 33.81
C ASN A 47 -36.65 10.49 33.31
N ALA A 48 -36.06 11.41 34.06
CA ALA A 48 -34.76 12.00 33.71
C ALA A 48 -33.63 10.96 33.76
N ASN A 49 -33.65 10.05 34.74
CA ASN A 49 -32.67 8.96 34.82
C ASN A 49 -32.82 7.96 33.68
N ASP A 50 -34.05 7.59 33.32
CA ASP A 50 -34.33 6.68 32.21
C ASP A 50 -33.87 7.30 30.88
N GLU A 51 -34.14 8.59 30.66
CA GLU A 51 -33.66 9.31 29.47
C GLU A 51 -32.13 9.39 29.44
N LEU A 52 -31.48 9.60 30.58
CA LEU A 52 -30.02 9.61 30.69
C LEU A 52 -29.43 8.23 30.34
N MET A 53 -30.02 7.16 30.86
CA MET A 53 -29.60 5.79 30.58
C MET A 53 -29.75 5.46 29.09
N GLN A 54 -30.86 5.85 28.48
CA GLN A 54 -31.08 5.67 27.05
C GLN A 54 -30.04 6.42 26.21
N LYS A 55 -29.75 7.68 26.55
CA LYS A 55 -28.71 8.47 25.85
C LYS A 55 -27.31 7.86 26.01
N GLN A 56 -27.01 7.27 27.17
CA GLN A 56 -25.74 6.56 27.38
C GLN A 56 -25.63 5.31 26.51
N GLU A 57 -26.71 4.54 26.41
CA GLU A 57 -26.76 3.35 25.55
C GLU A 57 -26.63 3.71 24.06
N ASP A 58 -27.33 4.75 23.61
CA ASP A 58 -27.24 5.25 22.24
C ASP A 58 -25.81 5.71 21.90
N LEU A 59 -25.16 6.43 22.81
CA LEU A 59 -23.78 6.87 22.64
C LEU A 59 -22.81 5.68 22.58
N TYR A 60 -22.99 4.68 23.44
CA TYR A 60 -22.18 3.47 23.43
C TYR A 60 -22.32 2.71 22.09
N ASN A 61 -23.56 2.54 21.62
CA ASN A 61 -23.86 1.88 20.35
C ASN A 61 -23.27 2.64 19.16
N TYR A 62 -23.35 3.97 19.17
CA TYR A 62 -22.72 4.83 18.16
C TYR A 62 -21.20 4.64 18.13
N ILE A 63 -20.52 4.73 19.29
CA ILE A 63 -19.06 4.56 19.39
C ILE A 63 -18.65 3.14 18.91
N LYS A 64 -19.40 2.11 19.31
CA LYS A 64 -19.15 0.73 18.88
C LYS A 64 -19.24 0.57 17.36
N SER A 65 -20.28 1.16 16.74
CA SER A 65 -20.46 1.16 15.27
C SER A 65 -19.32 1.87 14.54
N GLN A 66 -18.90 3.04 15.05
CA GLN A 66 -17.76 3.79 14.49
C GLN A 66 -16.46 2.99 14.58
N ASN A 67 -16.19 2.33 15.72
CA ASN A 67 -14.99 1.50 15.89
C ASN A 67 -14.95 0.31 14.93
N GLN A 68 -16.07 -0.37 14.72
CA GLN A 68 -16.17 -1.47 13.75
C GLN A 68 -15.90 -0.98 12.31
N THR A 69 -16.47 0.17 11.95
CA THR A 69 -16.23 0.81 10.65
C THR A 69 -14.76 1.15 10.46
N ASN A 70 -14.13 1.75 11.47
CA ASN A 70 -12.70 2.08 11.43
C ASN A 70 -11.81 0.85 11.31
N GLN A 71 -12.12 -0.25 12.02
CA GLN A 71 -11.38 -1.50 11.88
C GLN A 71 -11.48 -2.08 10.45
N SER A 72 -12.67 -2.06 9.84
CA SER A 72 -12.85 -2.49 8.45
C SER A 72 -12.03 -1.63 7.48
N ASN A 73 -12.02 -0.32 7.67
CA ASN A 73 -11.25 0.60 6.83
C ASN A 73 -9.74 0.36 6.97
N ILE A 74 -9.23 0.14 8.18
CA ILE A 74 -7.82 -0.20 8.43
C ILE A 74 -7.43 -1.50 7.73
N GLN A 75 -8.28 -2.54 7.76
CA GLN A 75 -8.03 -3.80 7.06
C GLN A 75 -7.99 -3.61 5.53
N LYS A 76 -8.92 -2.83 4.96
CA LYS A 76 -8.91 -2.51 3.52
C LYS A 76 -7.64 -1.78 3.11
N LEU A 77 -7.19 -0.81 3.91
CA LEU A 77 -5.94 -0.09 3.66
C LEU A 77 -4.71 -1.00 3.76
N ALA A 78 -4.66 -1.90 4.74
CA ALA A 78 -3.57 -2.87 4.87
C ALA A 78 -3.49 -3.82 3.67
N ASN A 79 -4.64 -4.31 3.19
CA ASN A 79 -4.71 -5.14 1.98
C ASN A 79 -4.24 -4.36 0.73
N GLY A 80 -4.70 -3.12 0.57
CA GLY A 80 -4.25 -2.25 -0.53
C GLY A 80 -2.74 -1.99 -0.52
N LEU A 81 -2.15 -1.76 0.66
CA LEU A 81 -0.69 -1.62 0.82
C LEU A 81 0.05 -2.91 0.44
N ASN A 82 -0.46 -4.08 0.83
CA ASN A 82 0.13 -5.36 0.47
C ASN A 82 0.07 -5.61 -1.05
N GLU A 83 -1.05 -5.29 -1.70
CA GLU A 83 -1.19 -5.39 -3.14
C GLU A 83 -0.22 -4.48 -3.89
N VAL A 84 -0.07 -3.22 -3.45
CA VAL A 84 0.90 -2.27 -4.03
C VAL A 84 2.32 -2.79 -3.86
N ASN A 85 2.68 -3.25 -2.66
CA ASN A 85 4.00 -3.82 -2.38
C ASN A 85 4.29 -5.04 -3.26
N ASN A 86 3.30 -5.93 -3.44
CA ASN A 86 3.43 -7.11 -4.28
C ASN A 86 3.60 -6.74 -5.75
N LYS A 87 2.80 -5.79 -6.27
CA LYS A 87 2.98 -5.26 -7.63
C LYS A 87 4.38 -4.68 -7.82
N GLN A 88 4.85 -3.86 -6.88
CA GLN A 88 6.18 -3.27 -6.96
C GLN A 88 7.30 -4.33 -6.94
N LYS A 89 7.16 -5.40 -6.15
CA LYS A 89 8.10 -6.54 -6.15
C LYS A 89 8.13 -7.26 -7.49
N ILE A 90 6.96 -7.58 -8.06
CA ILE A 90 6.82 -8.24 -9.38
C ILE A 90 7.47 -7.37 -10.46
N THR A 91 7.14 -6.07 -10.48
CA THR A 91 7.73 -5.13 -11.42
C THR A 91 9.26 -5.06 -11.31
N ASN A 92 9.80 -5.08 -10.09
CA ASN A 92 11.26 -5.11 -9.89
C ASN A 92 11.91 -6.40 -10.41
N ILE A 93 11.25 -7.56 -10.27
CA ILE A 93 11.71 -8.84 -10.83
C ILE A 93 11.76 -8.75 -12.36
N HIS A 94 10.65 -8.37 -13.00
CA HIS A 94 10.56 -8.20 -14.45
C HIS A 94 11.62 -7.23 -14.99
N LEU A 95 11.86 -6.11 -14.29
CA LEU A 95 12.91 -5.16 -14.69
C LEU A 95 14.32 -5.74 -14.61
N LYS A 96 14.58 -6.62 -13.64
CA LYS A 96 15.87 -7.31 -13.52
C LYS A 96 16.06 -8.29 -14.69
N GLU A 97 15.03 -9.06 -15.02
CA GLU A 97 15.04 -9.99 -16.15
C GLU A 97 15.28 -9.25 -17.48
N LEU A 98 14.56 -8.15 -17.74
CA LEU A 98 14.82 -7.31 -18.91
C LEU A 98 16.26 -6.79 -18.95
N GLN A 99 16.82 -6.37 -17.82
CA GLN A 99 18.20 -5.88 -17.76
C GLN A 99 19.22 -6.98 -18.10
N GLU A 100 18.97 -8.20 -17.64
CA GLU A 100 19.81 -9.36 -17.96
C GLU A 100 19.73 -9.70 -19.45
N GLU A 101 18.54 -9.71 -20.04
CA GLU A 101 18.36 -9.97 -21.48
C GLU A 101 19.01 -8.90 -22.36
N ILE A 102 18.79 -7.62 -22.06
CA ILE A 102 19.45 -6.50 -22.76
C ILE A 102 20.96 -6.65 -22.65
N THR A 103 21.47 -7.03 -21.48
CA THR A 103 22.90 -7.25 -21.27
C THR A 103 23.44 -8.40 -22.12
N ASN A 104 22.74 -9.52 -22.17
CA ASN A 104 23.15 -10.68 -22.97
C ASN A 104 23.13 -10.37 -24.46
N LYS A 105 22.09 -9.67 -24.95
CA LYS A 105 21.99 -9.24 -26.34
C LYS A 105 23.09 -8.25 -26.72
N ALA A 106 23.37 -7.27 -25.85
CA ALA A 106 24.45 -6.30 -26.06
C ALA A 106 25.84 -6.97 -26.10
N LYS A 107 26.11 -7.93 -25.21
CA LYS A 107 27.36 -8.72 -25.23
C LYS A 107 27.48 -9.52 -26.53
N LYS A 108 26.41 -10.18 -26.98
CA LYS A 108 26.39 -10.90 -28.26
C LYS A 108 26.64 -9.97 -29.45
N ALA A 109 26.09 -8.75 -29.44
CA ALA A 109 26.37 -7.75 -30.46
C ALA A 109 27.83 -7.27 -30.45
N ALA A 110 28.42 -7.11 -29.27
CA ALA A 110 29.81 -6.70 -29.06
C ALA A 110 30.86 -7.78 -29.32
N LYS A 111 30.49 -9.07 -29.27
CA LYS A 111 31.42 -10.18 -29.58
C LYS A 111 32.10 -10.06 -30.95
N GLY A 112 31.55 -9.28 -31.89
CA GLY A 112 32.12 -9.08 -33.23
C GLY A 112 32.98 -7.81 -33.42
N THR A 113 33.19 -6.98 -32.40
CA THR A 113 33.93 -5.70 -32.53
C THR A 113 35.35 -5.74 -31.98
N ASN A 114 35.76 -6.83 -31.34
CA ASN A 114 37.15 -7.06 -30.89
C ASN A 114 37.78 -8.21 -31.68
N GLN A 115 37.85 -8.08 -33.01
CA GLN A 115 38.96 -8.74 -33.72
C GLN A 115 40.19 -7.87 -33.44
N MET A 116 41.20 -8.44 -32.77
CA MET A 116 42.47 -7.74 -32.52
C MET A 116 43.16 -7.44 -33.86
N ASP A 117 43.91 -6.34 -33.90
CA ASP A 117 44.87 -6.07 -34.97
C ASP A 117 45.79 -7.29 -35.14
N SER A 118 45.94 -7.71 -36.38
CA SER A 118 46.59 -8.98 -36.77
C SER A 118 48.06 -9.09 -36.34
N ASP A 119 48.65 -7.99 -35.89
CA ASP A 119 50.07 -7.86 -35.56
C ASP A 119 50.44 -8.55 -34.22
N GLU A 120 49.51 -8.72 -33.27
CA GLU A 120 49.80 -9.43 -32.00
C GLU A 120 49.74 -10.96 -32.14
N ILE A 121 49.12 -11.49 -33.22
CA ILE A 121 48.98 -12.93 -33.49
C ILE A 121 50.25 -13.50 -34.14
N LEU A 122 51.00 -12.68 -34.88
CA LEU A 122 52.17 -13.11 -35.65
C LEU A 122 53.43 -13.39 -34.81
N PHE A 123 53.46 -13.00 -33.52
CA PHE A 123 54.68 -13.05 -32.70
C PHE A 123 54.62 -13.95 -31.45
N GLY A 124 53.62 -14.82 -31.30
CA GLY A 124 53.50 -15.69 -30.13
C GLY A 124 53.37 -17.18 -30.48
N ASN A 125 54.25 -18.02 -29.91
CA ASN A 125 54.13 -19.50 -29.86
C ASN A 125 52.91 -19.93 -29.02
N LEU A 126 51.70 -19.59 -29.45
CA LEU A 126 50.45 -20.02 -28.84
C LEU A 126 49.68 -20.87 -29.85
N THR A 127 49.07 -21.95 -29.38
CA THR A 127 48.18 -22.74 -30.23
C THR A 127 46.89 -21.97 -30.51
N MET A 128 46.26 -22.22 -31.67
CA MET A 128 45.03 -21.55 -32.10
C MET A 128 43.91 -21.61 -31.04
N GLU A 129 43.85 -22.70 -30.27
CA GLU A 129 42.86 -22.93 -29.21
C GLU A 129 43.14 -22.07 -27.96
N GLU A 130 44.41 -21.86 -27.61
CA GLU A 130 44.83 -20.95 -26.53
C GLU A 130 44.64 -19.48 -26.92
N VAL A 131 44.85 -19.15 -28.20
CA VAL A 131 44.57 -17.81 -28.75
C VAL A 131 43.08 -17.49 -28.66
N LEU A 132 42.20 -18.41 -29.08
CA LEU A 132 40.75 -18.22 -28.98
C LEU A 132 40.28 -18.07 -27.52
N LYS A 133 40.86 -18.85 -26.59
CA LYS A 133 40.51 -18.77 -25.16
C LYS A 133 41.01 -17.48 -24.51
N ARG A 134 42.24 -17.05 -24.83
CA ARG A 134 42.76 -15.73 -24.40
C ARG A 134 41.99 -14.57 -25.04
N GLN A 135 41.55 -14.70 -26.29
CA GLN A 135 40.67 -13.73 -26.95
C GLN A 135 39.32 -13.61 -26.23
N GLU A 136 38.71 -14.73 -25.80
CA GLU A 136 37.46 -14.70 -25.05
C GLU A 136 37.59 -14.08 -23.65
N ASP A 137 38.76 -14.20 -23.01
CA ASP A 137 39.01 -13.68 -21.68
C ASP A 137 39.49 -12.22 -21.69
N GLN A 138 40.38 -11.82 -22.61
CA GLN A 138 40.81 -10.42 -22.76
C GLN A 138 39.71 -9.52 -23.35
N ALA A 139 38.86 -10.03 -24.26
CA ALA A 139 37.76 -9.24 -24.81
C ALA A 139 36.75 -8.80 -23.76
N LYS A 140 36.58 -9.54 -22.64
CA LYS A 140 35.59 -9.21 -21.60
C LYS A 140 36.03 -8.08 -20.66
N GLU A 141 37.32 -7.72 -20.62
CA GLU A 141 37.86 -6.77 -19.63
C GLU A 141 38.43 -5.45 -20.17
N THR A 142 38.51 -5.24 -21.48
CA THR A 142 39.03 -3.97 -22.02
C THR A 142 38.04 -2.80 -21.86
N LYS A 143 38.59 -1.59 -21.60
CA LYS A 143 37.82 -0.32 -21.56
C LYS A 143 37.03 -0.10 -22.86
N HIS A 144 37.55 -0.56 -24.00
CA HIS A 144 36.89 -0.49 -25.29
C HIS A 144 35.64 -1.38 -25.35
N TYR A 145 35.75 -2.67 -24.99
CA TYR A 145 34.61 -3.58 -24.95
C TYR A 145 33.48 -3.09 -24.05
N LYS A 146 33.81 -2.62 -22.83
CA LYS A 146 32.82 -2.03 -21.91
C LYS A 146 32.11 -0.82 -22.51
N LYS A 147 32.82 0.05 -23.24
CA LYS A 147 32.22 1.20 -23.97
C LYS A 147 31.28 0.73 -25.08
N VAL A 148 31.66 -0.28 -25.85
CA VAL A 148 30.84 -0.83 -26.95
C VAL A 148 29.58 -1.51 -26.41
N VAL A 149 29.70 -2.33 -25.37
CA VAL A 149 28.53 -2.94 -24.69
C VAL A 149 27.58 -1.86 -24.18
N ALA A 150 28.09 -0.79 -23.55
CA ALA A 150 27.25 0.33 -23.10
C ALA A 150 26.54 1.05 -24.27
N LYS A 151 27.20 1.20 -25.43
CA LYS A 151 26.58 1.74 -26.65
C LYS A 151 25.42 0.86 -27.12
N TYR A 152 25.60 -0.46 -27.18
CA TYR A 152 24.53 -1.38 -27.59
C TYR A 152 23.38 -1.47 -26.58
N LYS A 153 23.66 -1.43 -25.28
CA LYS A 153 22.60 -1.33 -24.25
C LYS A 153 21.72 -0.10 -24.46
N ARG A 154 22.32 1.07 -24.69
CA ARG A 154 21.56 2.30 -25.02
C ARG A 154 20.73 2.13 -26.28
N ARG A 155 21.25 1.39 -27.28
CA ARG A 155 20.55 1.19 -28.54
C ARG A 155 19.32 0.29 -28.42
N ILE A 156 19.46 -0.83 -27.72
CA ILE A 156 18.36 -1.74 -27.44
C ILE A 156 17.25 -1.00 -26.67
N TRP A 157 17.60 -0.16 -25.70
CA TRP A 157 16.62 0.67 -24.99
C TRP A 157 15.88 1.66 -25.89
N TYR A 158 16.56 2.26 -26.86
CA TYR A 158 15.91 3.13 -27.83
C TYR A 158 14.90 2.35 -28.70
N LEU A 159 15.27 1.16 -29.16
CA LEU A 159 14.38 0.29 -29.94
C LEU A 159 13.15 -0.14 -29.13
N ILE A 160 13.33 -0.55 -27.88
CA ILE A 160 12.22 -0.87 -26.98
C ILE A 160 11.28 0.33 -26.82
N LYS A 161 11.82 1.55 -26.68
CA LYS A 161 10.98 2.76 -26.58
C LYS A 161 10.15 3.01 -27.84
N LEU A 162 10.73 2.82 -29.02
CA LEU A 162 9.98 2.93 -30.28
C LEU A 162 8.87 1.88 -30.34
N HIS A 163 9.21 0.61 -30.08
CA HIS A 163 8.25 -0.49 -30.06
C HIS A 163 7.10 -0.26 -29.08
N MET A 164 7.40 0.19 -27.86
CA MET A 164 6.37 0.53 -26.87
C MET A 164 5.50 1.71 -27.29
N ASN A 165 6.08 2.71 -27.95
CA ASN A 165 5.30 3.81 -28.52
C ASN A 165 4.39 3.35 -29.66
N ASP A 166 4.83 2.40 -30.49
CA ASP A 166 4.06 1.89 -31.61
C ASP A 166 2.87 1.02 -31.15
N ILE A 167 3.09 0.13 -30.17
CA ILE A 167 2.03 -0.75 -29.65
C ILE A 167 1.05 0.02 -28.74
N TYR A 168 1.58 0.87 -27.86
CA TYR A 168 0.81 1.42 -26.74
C TYR A 168 0.62 2.94 -26.78
N GLY A 169 1.11 3.63 -27.84
CA GLY A 169 1.04 5.08 -27.93
C GLY A 169 1.80 5.80 -26.82
N THR A 170 2.75 5.12 -26.15
CA THR A 170 3.49 5.71 -25.02
C THR A 170 4.59 6.63 -25.52
N SER A 171 4.20 7.86 -25.89
CA SER A 171 5.12 8.91 -26.33
C SER A 171 6.08 9.38 -25.22
N LYS A 172 5.80 9.02 -23.97
CA LYS A 172 6.62 9.31 -22.79
C LYS A 172 7.13 8.01 -22.17
N ALA A 173 8.36 8.03 -21.68
CA ALA A 173 8.93 6.91 -20.93
C ALA A 173 8.04 6.61 -19.71
N LYS A 174 7.51 5.39 -19.60
CA LYS A 174 6.81 4.93 -18.41
C LYS A 174 7.78 4.78 -17.24
N ARG A 175 7.31 5.06 -16.03
CA ARG A 175 8.09 4.73 -14.83
C ARG A 175 8.19 3.22 -14.72
N LYS A 176 9.26 2.78 -14.08
CA LYS A 176 9.57 1.37 -13.83
C LYS A 176 8.39 0.64 -13.20
N GLU A 177 7.73 1.25 -12.21
CA GLU A 177 6.58 0.71 -11.47
C GLU A 177 5.31 0.52 -12.32
N ASP A 178 5.24 1.15 -13.50
CA ASP A 178 4.04 1.14 -14.35
C ASP A 178 4.10 0.06 -15.45
N PHE A 179 5.13 -0.79 -15.45
CA PHE A 179 5.24 -1.94 -16.35
C PHE A 179 4.40 -3.11 -15.81
N GLN A 180 3.38 -3.48 -16.57
CA GLN A 180 2.49 -4.62 -16.33
C GLN A 180 3.06 -5.88 -17.01
N ASP A 181 2.64 -7.05 -16.53
CA ASP A 181 3.22 -8.34 -16.91
C ASP A 181 3.10 -8.66 -18.41
N TYR A 182 1.97 -8.30 -19.04
CA TYR A 182 1.82 -8.52 -20.48
C TYR A 182 2.78 -7.63 -21.31
N MET A 183 3.02 -6.39 -20.89
CA MET A 183 4.01 -5.51 -21.55
C MET A 183 5.43 -6.05 -21.37
N PHE A 184 5.71 -6.69 -20.22
CA PHE A 184 7.01 -7.31 -19.97
C PHE A 184 7.29 -8.43 -20.98
N HIS A 185 6.36 -9.37 -21.17
CA HIS A 185 6.55 -10.49 -22.10
C HIS A 185 6.75 -10.01 -23.55
N GLU A 186 6.00 -9.00 -23.98
CA GLU A 186 6.18 -8.42 -25.31
C GLU A 186 7.55 -7.76 -25.48
N ILE A 187 8.03 -6.99 -24.50
CA ILE A 187 9.36 -6.37 -24.55
C ILE A 187 10.45 -7.45 -24.57
N GLN A 188 10.30 -8.48 -23.74
CA GLN A 188 11.22 -9.61 -23.68
C GLN A 188 11.30 -10.33 -25.04
N ASP A 189 10.16 -10.64 -25.65
CA ASP A 189 10.12 -11.28 -26.96
C ASP A 189 10.66 -10.37 -28.06
N TYR A 190 10.40 -9.07 -27.97
CA TYR A 190 11.01 -8.09 -28.86
C TYR A 190 12.55 -8.09 -28.74
N ILE A 191 13.13 -8.05 -27.53
CA ILE A 191 14.59 -8.13 -27.32
C ILE A 191 15.18 -9.42 -27.91
N LYS A 192 14.48 -10.56 -27.73
CA LYS A 192 14.90 -11.86 -28.30
C LYS A 192 14.93 -11.81 -29.82
N ASN A 193 13.92 -11.21 -30.44
CA ASN A 193 13.72 -11.19 -31.89
C ASN A 193 14.47 -10.09 -32.63
N ILE A 194 14.84 -8.98 -31.97
CA ILE A 194 15.69 -7.94 -32.57
C ILE A 194 16.96 -8.58 -33.14
N SER A 195 17.30 -8.36 -34.41
CA SER A 195 18.51 -8.92 -34.98
C SER A 195 19.77 -8.25 -34.42
N VAL A 196 20.88 -8.99 -34.34
CA VAL A 196 22.17 -8.42 -33.92
C VAL A 196 22.63 -7.32 -34.89
N TYR A 197 22.27 -7.45 -36.16
CA TYR A 197 22.56 -6.45 -37.19
C TYR A 197 21.84 -5.12 -36.92
N GLU A 198 20.55 -5.14 -36.59
CA GLU A 198 19.79 -3.93 -36.24
C GLU A 198 20.36 -3.22 -35.01
N VAL A 199 20.81 -3.97 -34.00
CA VAL A 199 21.49 -3.38 -32.82
C VAL A 199 22.79 -2.66 -33.21
N ARG A 200 23.48 -3.13 -34.26
CA ARG A 200 24.74 -2.55 -34.75
C ARG A 200 24.56 -1.33 -35.65
N GLN A 201 23.47 -1.27 -36.42
CA GLN A 201 23.41 -0.40 -37.61
C GLN A 201 22.62 0.88 -37.46
N ILE A 202 21.76 1.01 -36.44
CA ILE A 202 20.89 2.17 -36.42
C ILE A 202 21.67 3.35 -35.81
N ASN A 203 21.97 4.34 -36.67
CA ASN A 203 22.96 5.44 -36.57
C ASN A 203 24.34 5.15 -37.20
N LYS A 204 24.37 4.52 -38.38
CA LYS A 204 25.10 5.13 -39.50
C LYS A 204 24.25 6.25 -40.08
#